data_AF-T0L010-F1
#
_entry.id   AF-T0L010-F1
#
_cell.length_a   1.000
_cell.length_b   1.000
_cell.length_c   1.000
_cell.angle_alpha   90.00
_cell.angle_beta   90.00
_cell.angle_gamma   90.00
#
_symmetry.space_group_name_H-M   'P 1'
#
loop_
_entity.id
_entity.type
_entity.pdbx_description
1 polymer ?
#
loop_
_entity_poly.entity_id
_entity_poly.type
_entity_poly.pdbx_seq_one_letter_code
_entity_poly.pdbx_strand_id
1 'polypeptide(L)'
;MKSRLFIDEIIINIDDIYKRLNSKPISFNYENLRKCKPNNLPTYKYSEQELLKKINDWKNNFKNDEYKVNKNIVILDPNQFTREVKSFDVTILTNYIHHLYNPDDIYLKWNVPRNLLDDFKKYIGAIVFKLFSSDDNFLIEGHLNSLSTAICYCPERQKNEIMFLYEILINEDEKKIEKLQQNEFEFEQGSFEYKKNIKKFIENNIKKFIGSAKLKILMHIFGNPADSQNIHSVNYWKYVLKDHIGLDVFGDKPKYTTKDEFNGRLEFGLHAFFEKFTPEWLIFEFKSFINNDYYLICRIAEFLFYSDNIKEKIKKKFVEYEDEGSDYIFYTNSVTTEFCKFILQEMEIIILN
;
A
#
# COMPACT_ATOMS: atom_id res chain seq x y z
N MET A 1 -9.92 17.21 -27.76
CA MET A 1 -9.47 15.99 -28.47
C MET A 1 -7.96 15.93 -28.36
N LYS A 2 -7.42 15.09 -27.46
CA LYS A 2 -5.98 14.79 -27.48
C LYS A 2 -5.73 13.83 -28.65
N SER A 3 -4.75 14.14 -29.47
CA SER A 3 -4.33 13.33 -30.62
C SER A 3 -3.93 11.95 -30.13
N ARG A 4 -4.59 10.90 -30.64
CA ARG A 4 -4.02 9.55 -30.62
C ARG A 4 -2.65 9.66 -31.26
N LEU A 5 -1.60 9.25 -30.55
CA LEU A 5 -0.30 9.11 -31.17
C LEU A 5 -0.46 8.10 -32.32
N PHE A 6 -0.25 8.54 -33.56
CA PHE A 6 -0.12 7.66 -34.71
C PHE A 6 1.26 7.00 -34.60
N ILE A 7 1.35 5.90 -33.84
CA ILE A 7 2.61 5.20 -33.54
C ILE A 7 2.78 3.94 -34.37
N ASP A 8 2.59 4.04 -35.68
CA ASP A 8 2.82 2.90 -36.57
C ASP A 8 4.30 2.81 -37.02
N GLU A 9 5.14 3.80 -36.71
CA GLU A 9 6.55 3.86 -37.19
C GLU A 9 7.63 3.74 -36.10
N ILE A 10 7.28 3.81 -34.80
CA ILE A 10 8.27 3.73 -33.72
C ILE A 10 8.27 2.32 -33.11
N ILE A 11 9.33 1.56 -33.44
CA ILE A 11 9.66 0.29 -32.77
C ILE A 11 10.56 0.62 -31.57
N ILE A 12 10.00 0.65 -30.36
CA ILE A 12 10.78 0.68 -29.12
C ILE A 12 10.89 -0.76 -28.61
N ASN A 13 12.10 -1.27 -28.51
CA ASN A 13 12.38 -2.54 -27.84
C ASN A 13 12.55 -2.31 -26.32
N ILE A 14 11.95 -3.18 -25.50
CA ILE A 14 12.10 -3.19 -24.04
C ILE A 14 13.57 -3.26 -23.63
N ASP A 15 14.39 -4.03 -24.34
CA ASP A 15 15.82 -4.14 -24.03
C ASP A 15 16.55 -2.80 -24.21
N ASP A 16 16.17 -2.03 -25.22
CA ASP A 16 16.76 -0.72 -25.48
C ASP A 16 16.30 0.32 -24.47
N ILE A 17 15.07 0.20 -23.93
CA ILE A 17 14.63 0.98 -22.77
C ILE A 17 15.57 0.70 -21.59
N TYR A 18 15.78 -0.58 -21.24
CA TYR A 18 16.62 -0.93 -20.09
C TYR A 18 18.09 -0.52 -20.29
N LYS A 19 18.67 -0.70 -21.49
CA LYS A 19 20.03 -0.22 -21.80
C LYS A 19 20.16 1.28 -21.56
N ARG A 20 19.22 2.08 -22.06
CA ARG A 20 19.22 3.54 -21.89
C ARG A 20 19.03 3.96 -20.42
N LEU A 21 18.20 3.24 -19.68
CA LEU A 21 18.03 3.52 -18.25
C LEU A 21 19.28 3.13 -17.44
N ASN A 22 19.96 2.04 -17.81
CA ASN A 22 21.19 1.58 -17.17
C ASN A 22 22.41 2.44 -17.52
N SER A 23 22.40 3.16 -18.64
CA SER A 23 23.52 4.06 -19.02
C SER A 23 23.53 5.38 -18.25
N LYS A 24 22.55 5.64 -17.37
CA LYS A 24 22.50 6.85 -16.55
C LYS A 24 23.54 6.79 -15.42
N PRO A 25 24.02 7.93 -14.89
CA PRO A 25 24.97 7.95 -13.76
C PRO A 25 24.43 7.28 -12.50
N ILE A 26 23.12 7.37 -12.30
CA ILE A 26 22.39 6.63 -11.27
C ILE A 26 21.34 5.78 -12.00
N SER A 27 21.34 4.48 -11.73
CA SER A 27 20.38 3.54 -12.30
C SER A 27 19.73 2.70 -11.21
N PHE A 28 18.61 2.04 -11.53
CA PHE A 28 18.01 1.06 -10.62
C PHE A 28 18.66 -0.31 -10.82
N ASN A 29 18.86 -1.03 -9.73
CA ASN A 29 18.89 -2.48 -9.80
C ASN A 29 17.45 -2.98 -9.94
N TYR A 30 17.02 -3.29 -11.16
CA TYR A 30 15.63 -3.68 -11.42
C TYR A 30 15.20 -4.96 -10.72
N GLU A 31 16.13 -5.87 -10.44
CA GLU A 31 15.81 -7.10 -9.72
C GLU A 31 15.36 -6.78 -8.28
N ASN A 32 16.16 -5.98 -7.57
CA ASN A 32 15.85 -5.59 -6.19
C ASN A 32 14.74 -4.56 -6.12
N LEU A 33 14.64 -3.64 -7.10
CA LEU A 33 13.51 -2.73 -7.21
C LEU A 33 12.20 -3.52 -7.30
N ARG A 34 12.12 -4.59 -8.11
CA ARG A 34 10.89 -5.40 -8.25
C ARG A 34 10.47 -6.11 -6.96
N LYS A 35 11.42 -6.40 -6.06
CA LYS A 35 11.12 -7.00 -4.74
C LYS A 35 10.45 -6.01 -3.78
N CYS A 36 10.54 -4.69 -4.05
CA CYS A 36 9.88 -3.65 -3.25
C CYS A 36 8.40 -3.52 -3.64
N LYS A 37 7.53 -4.26 -2.95
CA LYS A 37 6.10 -4.33 -3.23
C LYS A 37 5.30 -3.47 -2.25
N PRO A 38 4.17 -2.87 -2.69
CA PRO A 38 3.37 -1.97 -1.86
C PRO A 38 2.74 -2.68 -0.65
N ASN A 39 2.39 -3.97 -0.79
CA ASN A 39 1.52 -4.66 0.15
C ASN A 39 2.05 -6.06 0.48
N ASN A 40 1.82 -6.47 1.73
CA ASN A 40 1.70 -7.89 2.06
C ASN A 40 0.26 -8.29 1.74
N LEU A 41 0.07 -9.14 0.72
CA LEU A 41 -1.25 -9.70 0.44
C LEU A 41 -1.70 -10.51 1.66
N PRO A 42 -2.97 -10.42 2.09
CA PRO A 42 -3.45 -11.24 3.19
C PRO A 42 -3.26 -12.71 2.80
N THR A 43 -2.59 -13.48 3.65
CA THR A 43 -2.30 -14.90 3.40
C THR A 43 -3.33 -15.82 4.03
N TYR A 44 -3.90 -15.42 5.16
CA TYR A 44 -4.87 -16.21 5.89
C TYR A 44 -6.27 -16.10 5.30
N LYS A 45 -6.94 -17.25 5.18
CA LYS A 45 -8.31 -17.36 4.71
C LYS A 45 -9.18 -17.80 5.88
N TYR A 46 -9.93 -16.86 6.42
CA TYR A 46 -10.92 -17.13 7.46
C TYR A 46 -12.06 -18.01 6.90
N SER A 47 -12.73 -18.75 7.76
CA SER A 47 -13.97 -19.47 7.44
C SER A 47 -15.18 -18.55 7.55
N GLU A 48 -16.27 -18.89 6.86
CA GLU A 48 -17.55 -18.17 6.99
C GLU A 48 -18.00 -18.08 8.46
N GLN A 49 -17.92 -19.19 9.19
CA GLN A 49 -18.34 -19.28 10.60
C GLN A 49 -17.52 -18.35 11.50
N GLU A 50 -16.20 -18.28 11.32
CA GLU A 50 -15.34 -17.37 12.09
C GLU A 50 -15.74 -15.91 11.87
N LEU A 51 -16.01 -15.52 10.62
CA LEU A 51 -16.40 -14.16 10.28
C LEU A 51 -17.77 -13.79 10.84
N LEU A 52 -18.76 -14.68 10.66
CA LEU A 52 -20.11 -14.46 11.17
C LEU A 52 -20.14 -14.41 12.69
N LYS A 53 -19.38 -15.29 13.36
CA LYS A 53 -19.22 -15.26 14.81
C LYS A 53 -18.65 -13.92 15.25
N LYS A 54 -17.57 -13.44 14.61
CA LYS A 54 -16.93 -12.16 14.97
C LYS A 54 -17.89 -10.97 14.87
N ILE A 55 -18.69 -10.92 13.81
CA ILE A 55 -19.73 -9.89 13.62
C ILE A 55 -20.81 -9.99 14.71
N ASN A 56 -21.25 -11.21 15.04
CA ASN A 56 -22.30 -11.42 16.04
C ASN A 56 -21.83 -11.14 17.47
N ASP A 57 -20.62 -11.54 17.83
CA ASP A 57 -20.00 -11.23 19.13
C ASP A 57 -19.92 -9.71 19.32
N TRP A 58 -19.47 -8.99 18.29
CA TRP A 58 -19.45 -7.53 18.30
C TRP A 58 -20.86 -6.93 18.45
N LYS A 59 -21.87 -7.41 17.70
CA LYS A 59 -23.27 -6.96 17.83
C LYS A 59 -23.82 -7.13 19.24
N ASN A 60 -23.49 -8.24 19.89
CA ASN A 60 -23.97 -8.55 21.23
C ASN A 60 -23.32 -7.62 22.26
N ASN A 61 -22.01 -7.36 22.13
CA ASN A 61 -21.29 -6.42 23.00
C ASN A 61 -21.79 -4.99 22.80
N PHE A 62 -21.98 -4.56 21.56
CA PHE A 62 -22.49 -3.23 21.22
C PHE A 62 -23.91 -2.97 21.76
N LYS A 63 -24.76 -4.02 21.84
CA LYS A 63 -26.11 -3.93 22.45
C LYS A 63 -26.07 -3.88 23.97
N ASN A 64 -25.03 -4.42 24.59
CA ASN A 64 -24.86 -4.49 26.04
C ASN A 64 -24.18 -3.24 26.63
N ASP A 65 -23.57 -2.39 25.79
CA ASP A 65 -23.10 -1.05 26.18
C ASP A 65 -24.30 -0.11 26.40
N GLU A 66 -25.07 -0.37 27.45
CA GLU A 66 -25.94 0.62 28.08
C GLU A 66 -25.06 1.83 28.45
N TYR A 67 -25.41 3.02 27.95
CA TYR A 67 -24.75 4.32 28.21
C TYR A 67 -23.48 4.65 27.40
N LYS A 68 -23.60 4.71 26.07
CA LYS A 68 -23.15 5.86 25.25
C LYS A 68 -23.62 5.69 23.80
N VAL A 69 -24.93 5.72 23.58
CA VAL A 69 -25.44 6.08 22.26
C VAL A 69 -25.10 7.55 22.05
N ASN A 70 -23.92 7.81 21.50
CA ASN A 70 -23.71 9.05 20.78
C ASN A 70 -24.74 9.01 19.65
N LYS A 71 -25.81 9.80 19.78
CA LYS A 71 -26.91 9.95 18.81
C LYS A 71 -26.45 10.39 17.39
N ASN A 72 -25.15 10.49 17.17
CA ASN A 72 -24.52 11.01 15.97
C ASN A 72 -23.75 9.96 15.16
N ILE A 73 -23.73 8.68 15.58
CA ILE A 73 -23.16 7.62 14.76
C ILE A 73 -24.19 7.22 13.70
N VAL A 74 -23.95 7.66 12.46
CA VAL A 74 -24.76 7.41 11.27
C VAL A 74 -23.97 6.51 10.34
N ILE A 75 -24.13 5.20 10.52
CA ILE A 75 -23.68 4.23 9.51
C ILE A 75 -24.61 4.34 8.30
N LEU A 76 -24.12 5.01 7.26
CA LEU A 76 -24.73 5.12 5.94
C LEU A 76 -24.58 3.78 5.21
N ASP A 77 -25.55 2.89 5.39
CA ASP A 77 -25.88 1.93 4.34
C ASP A 77 -26.62 2.71 3.24
N PRO A 78 -26.09 2.85 2.01
CA PRO A 78 -26.92 3.22 0.88
C PRO A 78 -27.86 2.06 0.57
N ASN A 79 -28.91 1.92 1.38
CA ASN A 79 -30.09 1.21 0.99
C ASN A 79 -30.81 2.10 -0.04
N GLN A 80 -30.32 2.07 -1.29
CA GLN A 80 -30.89 2.82 -2.41
C GLN A 80 -32.38 2.53 -2.63
N PHE A 81 -32.92 1.48 -1.99
CA PHE A 81 -34.28 1.00 -2.15
C PHE A 81 -35.28 1.56 -1.13
N THR A 82 -34.86 2.04 0.04
CA THR A 82 -35.81 2.44 1.10
C THR A 82 -35.73 3.89 1.53
N ARG A 83 -34.65 4.63 1.22
CA ARG A 83 -34.38 5.99 1.75
C ARG A 83 -34.40 6.10 3.29
N GLU A 84 -34.51 4.98 4.00
CA GLU A 84 -34.50 4.92 5.45
C GLU A 84 -33.08 4.64 5.94
N VAL A 85 -32.52 5.59 6.69
CA VAL A 85 -31.24 5.43 7.38
C VAL A 85 -31.50 4.66 8.67
N LYS A 86 -31.03 3.42 8.75
CA LYS A 86 -31.03 2.63 10.00
C LYS A 86 -29.62 2.66 10.59
N SER A 87 -29.53 2.92 11.90
CA SER A 87 -28.28 2.84 12.64
C SER A 87 -27.72 1.41 12.60
N PHE A 88 -26.50 1.22 12.10
CA PHE A 88 -25.73 -0.02 12.15
C PHE A 88 -26.41 -1.27 11.57
N ASP A 89 -26.51 -1.33 10.24
CA ASP A 89 -26.93 -2.53 9.50
C ASP A 89 -25.72 -3.22 8.83
N VAL A 90 -25.42 -4.47 9.25
CA VAL A 90 -24.38 -5.31 8.61
C VAL A 90 -24.97 -6.35 7.67
N THR A 91 -26.29 -6.34 7.42
CA THR A 91 -26.99 -7.37 6.64
C THR A 91 -26.39 -7.52 5.25
N ILE A 92 -26.03 -6.42 4.59
CA ILE A 92 -25.38 -6.45 3.27
C ILE A 92 -24.02 -7.16 3.36
N LEU A 93 -23.20 -6.87 4.38
CA LEU A 93 -21.92 -7.52 4.59
C LEU A 93 -22.07 -9.01 4.94
N THR A 94 -23.01 -9.37 5.81
CA THR A 94 -23.33 -10.76 6.17
C THR A 94 -23.77 -11.56 4.94
N ASN A 95 -24.68 -11.02 4.14
CA ASN A 95 -25.12 -11.66 2.90
C ASN A 95 -23.96 -11.79 1.92
N TYR A 96 -23.15 -10.73 1.76
CA TYR A 96 -21.98 -10.77 0.90
C TYR A 96 -20.96 -11.84 1.32
N ILE A 97 -20.69 -11.98 2.62
CA ILE A 97 -19.86 -13.06 3.16
C ILE A 97 -20.48 -14.41 2.84
N HIS A 98 -21.79 -14.60 3.08
CA HIS A 98 -22.46 -15.85 2.78
C HIS A 98 -22.27 -16.26 1.30
N HIS A 99 -22.49 -15.34 0.37
CA HIS A 99 -22.31 -15.60 -1.06
C HIS A 99 -20.84 -15.78 -1.48
N LEU A 100 -19.87 -15.20 -0.74
CA LEU A 100 -18.44 -15.51 -0.94
C LEU A 100 -18.14 -16.99 -0.72
N TYR A 101 -18.74 -17.62 0.29
CA TYR A 101 -18.53 -19.03 0.59
C TYR A 101 -19.50 -19.95 -0.16
N ASN A 102 -20.65 -19.42 -0.61
CA ASN A 102 -21.70 -20.12 -1.33
C ASN A 102 -22.01 -19.41 -2.68
N PRO A 103 -21.09 -19.47 -3.67
CA PRO A 103 -21.17 -18.67 -4.90
C PRO A 103 -22.24 -19.14 -5.90
N ASP A 104 -22.89 -20.28 -5.64
CA ASP A 104 -24.01 -20.79 -6.43
C ASP A 104 -25.37 -20.18 -6.00
N ASP A 105 -25.41 -19.53 -4.83
CA ASP A 105 -26.62 -18.88 -4.32
C ASP A 105 -26.88 -17.54 -5.03
N ILE A 106 -28.15 -17.27 -5.33
CA ILE A 106 -28.56 -16.07 -6.06
C ILE A 106 -28.46 -14.84 -5.15
N TYR A 107 -27.59 -13.89 -5.51
CA TYR A 107 -27.50 -12.58 -4.86
C TYR A 107 -27.45 -11.46 -5.89
N LEU A 108 -28.43 -10.56 -5.83
CA LEU A 108 -28.64 -9.49 -6.81
C LEU A 108 -27.46 -8.51 -6.97
N LYS A 109 -26.60 -8.40 -5.95
CA LYS A 109 -25.41 -7.53 -5.96
C LYS A 109 -24.10 -8.30 -6.15
N TRP A 110 -24.17 -9.59 -6.47
CA TRP A 110 -23.01 -10.44 -6.63
C TRP A 110 -22.32 -10.24 -7.96
N ASN A 111 -21.05 -9.85 -7.93
CA ASN A 111 -20.24 -9.68 -9.12
C ASN A 111 -18.82 -10.26 -8.98
N VAL A 112 -18.55 -11.08 -7.95
CA VAL A 112 -17.20 -11.62 -7.75
C VAL A 112 -16.93 -12.78 -8.71
N PRO A 113 -15.91 -12.68 -9.58
CA PRO A 113 -15.54 -13.78 -10.47
C PRO A 113 -15.11 -15.01 -9.67
N ARG A 114 -15.50 -16.22 -10.11
CA ARG A 114 -15.20 -17.46 -9.38
C ARG A 114 -13.70 -17.68 -9.17
N ASN A 115 -12.89 -17.29 -10.15
CA ASN A 115 -11.42 -17.38 -10.07
C ASN A 115 -10.80 -16.40 -9.06
N LEU A 116 -11.57 -15.45 -8.50
CA LEU A 116 -11.12 -14.47 -7.52
C LEU A 116 -11.63 -14.71 -6.10
N LEU A 117 -12.47 -15.74 -5.88
CA LEU A 117 -13.14 -15.94 -4.59
C LEU A 117 -12.17 -16.07 -3.42
N ASP A 118 -11.07 -16.78 -3.61
CA ASP A 118 -10.11 -17.03 -2.53
C ASP A 118 -9.39 -15.75 -2.10
N ASP A 119 -9.12 -14.84 -3.04
CA ASP A 119 -8.49 -13.56 -2.72
C ASP A 119 -9.48 -12.64 -2.02
N PHE A 120 -10.71 -12.55 -2.50
CA PHE A 120 -11.76 -11.80 -1.81
C PHE A 120 -12.02 -12.33 -0.39
N LYS A 121 -12.00 -13.65 -0.18
CA LYS A 121 -12.13 -14.26 1.17
C LYS A 121 -11.00 -13.83 2.11
N LYS A 122 -9.75 -13.80 1.63
CA LYS A 122 -8.60 -13.34 2.44
C LYS A 122 -8.73 -11.87 2.83
N TYR A 123 -9.04 -11.01 1.85
CA TYR A 123 -9.20 -9.57 2.08
C TYR A 123 -10.36 -9.23 2.99
N ILE A 124 -11.56 -9.71 2.65
CA ILE A 124 -12.77 -9.48 3.46
C ILE A 124 -12.57 -10.06 4.83
N GLY A 125 -11.97 -11.24 4.94
CA GLY A 125 -11.70 -11.86 6.22
C GLY A 125 -10.82 -10.99 7.12
N ALA A 126 -9.69 -10.50 6.60
CA ALA A 126 -8.80 -9.61 7.34
C ALA A 126 -9.48 -8.28 7.74
N ILE A 127 -10.23 -7.66 6.82
CA ILE A 127 -10.98 -6.42 7.08
C ILE A 127 -12.03 -6.64 8.18
N VAL A 128 -12.85 -7.67 8.06
CA VAL A 128 -13.92 -8.00 9.02
C VAL A 128 -13.31 -8.27 10.38
N PHE A 129 -12.28 -9.12 10.46
CA PHE A 129 -11.62 -9.39 11.72
C PHE A 129 -11.06 -8.12 12.35
N LYS A 130 -10.45 -7.24 11.56
CA LYS A 130 -9.88 -5.99 12.07
C LYS A 130 -10.96 -5.04 12.57
N LEU A 131 -11.99 -4.77 11.77
CA LEU A 131 -13.08 -3.86 12.13
C LEU A 131 -13.77 -4.31 13.41
N PHE A 132 -14.21 -5.57 13.45
CA PHE A 132 -15.00 -6.09 14.57
C PHE A 132 -14.14 -6.59 15.75
N SER A 133 -12.82 -6.36 15.73
CA SER A 133 -11.95 -6.46 16.90
C SER A 133 -11.58 -5.10 17.49
N SER A 134 -11.97 -4.00 16.85
CA SER A 134 -11.67 -2.65 17.32
C SER A 134 -12.63 -2.23 18.43
N ASP A 135 -12.11 -1.55 19.45
CA ASP A 135 -12.94 -0.87 20.47
C ASP A 135 -13.30 0.57 20.05
N ASP A 136 -12.74 1.07 18.94
CA ASP A 136 -13.05 2.39 18.39
C ASP A 136 -14.28 2.37 17.48
N ASN A 137 -15.41 2.83 18.01
CA ASN A 137 -16.69 2.91 17.30
C ASN A 137 -16.67 3.84 16.08
N PHE A 138 -15.88 4.93 16.09
CA PHE A 138 -15.79 5.85 14.95
C PHE A 138 -15.02 5.21 13.79
N LEU A 139 -13.96 4.46 14.11
CA LEU A 139 -13.23 3.66 13.12
C LEU A 139 -14.15 2.63 12.47
N ILE A 140 -14.92 1.90 13.28
CA ILE A 140 -15.89 0.91 12.77
C ILE A 140 -16.91 1.56 11.85
N GLU A 141 -17.52 2.67 12.27
CA GLU A 141 -18.49 3.41 11.46
C GLU A 141 -17.95 3.84 10.10
N GLY A 142 -16.83 4.58 10.09
CA GLY A 142 -16.28 5.16 8.86
C GLY A 142 -15.90 4.09 7.83
N HIS A 143 -15.29 2.99 8.30
CA HIS A 143 -14.80 1.95 7.42
C HIS A 143 -15.86 0.91 7.06
N LEU A 144 -16.87 0.66 7.90
CA LEU A 144 -17.99 -0.21 7.53
C LEU A 144 -18.83 0.42 6.41
N ASN A 145 -19.09 1.74 6.46
CA ASN A 145 -19.76 2.46 5.37
C ASN A 145 -18.99 2.32 4.05
N SER A 146 -17.67 2.51 4.13
CA SER A 146 -16.77 2.38 2.99
C SER A 146 -16.79 0.96 2.43
N LEU A 147 -16.78 -0.06 3.30
CA LEU A 147 -16.85 -1.48 2.90
C LEU A 147 -18.19 -1.83 2.26
N SER A 148 -19.31 -1.42 2.85
CA SER A 148 -20.67 -1.64 2.31
C SER A 148 -20.84 -0.99 0.93
N THR A 149 -20.24 0.18 0.73
CA THR A 149 -20.20 0.85 -0.58
C THR A 149 -19.31 0.07 -1.55
N ALA A 150 -18.12 -0.33 -1.11
CA ALA A 150 -17.14 -1.05 -1.92
C ALA A 150 -17.72 -2.33 -2.52
N ILE A 151 -18.43 -3.14 -1.73
CA ILE A 151 -18.98 -4.43 -2.16
C ILE A 151 -20.13 -4.31 -3.17
N CYS A 152 -20.70 -3.12 -3.35
CA CYS A 152 -21.75 -2.86 -4.34
C CYS A 152 -21.21 -2.47 -5.72
N TYR A 153 -19.90 -2.27 -5.88
CA TYR A 153 -19.31 -1.87 -7.16
C TYR A 153 -19.16 -3.04 -8.17
N CYS A 154 -18.86 -2.69 -9.42
CA CYS A 154 -18.44 -3.67 -10.42
C CYS A 154 -17.13 -4.38 -9.99
N PRO A 155 -16.83 -5.58 -10.50
CA PRO A 155 -15.77 -6.44 -9.94
C PRO A 155 -14.41 -5.76 -9.79
N GLU A 156 -13.98 -5.00 -10.82
CA GLU A 156 -12.69 -4.30 -10.85
C GLU A 156 -12.61 -3.16 -9.83
N ARG A 157 -13.71 -2.41 -9.67
CA ARG A 157 -13.79 -1.30 -8.72
C ARG A 157 -13.94 -1.84 -7.29
N GLN A 158 -14.75 -2.86 -7.11
CA GLN A 158 -14.93 -3.59 -5.86
C GLN A 158 -13.60 -4.10 -5.32
N LYS A 159 -12.82 -4.79 -6.16
CA LYS A 159 -11.47 -5.27 -5.82
C LYS A 159 -10.56 -4.14 -5.32
N ASN A 160 -10.47 -3.03 -6.04
CA ASN A 160 -9.59 -1.93 -5.64
C ASN A 160 -10.01 -1.28 -4.32
N GLU A 161 -11.31 -1.07 -4.11
CA GLU A 161 -11.81 -0.46 -2.87
C GLU A 161 -11.60 -1.38 -1.67
N ILE A 162 -11.78 -2.69 -1.83
CA ILE A 162 -11.49 -3.68 -0.77
C ILE A 162 -9.99 -3.72 -0.47
N MET A 163 -9.13 -3.71 -1.49
CA MET A 163 -7.68 -3.66 -1.30
C MET A 163 -7.26 -2.38 -0.57
N PHE A 164 -7.81 -1.23 -0.98
CA PHE A 164 -7.55 0.06 -0.36
C PHE A 164 -8.01 0.09 1.10
N LEU A 165 -9.19 -0.44 1.41
CA LEU A 165 -9.69 -0.54 2.78
C LEU A 165 -8.82 -1.44 3.64
N TYR A 166 -8.38 -2.59 3.10
CA TYR A 166 -7.41 -3.44 3.78
C TYR A 166 -6.11 -2.69 4.07
N GLU A 167 -5.58 -1.96 3.09
CA GLU A 167 -4.35 -1.17 3.27
C GLU A 167 -4.50 -0.15 4.40
N ILE A 168 -5.61 0.60 4.45
CA ILE A 168 -5.85 1.57 5.52
C ILE A 168 -5.90 0.85 6.88
N LEU A 169 -6.73 -0.18 6.99
CA LEU A 169 -7.04 -0.83 8.26
C LEU A 169 -5.88 -1.66 8.83
N ILE A 170 -5.12 -2.32 7.95
CA ILE A 170 -4.07 -3.25 8.34
C ILE A 170 -2.69 -2.58 8.37
N ASN A 171 -2.38 -1.63 7.50
CA ASN A 171 -1.08 -0.94 7.58
C ASN A 171 -0.98 0.00 8.80
N GLU A 172 -2.08 0.59 9.26
CA GLU A 172 -2.07 1.36 10.52
C GLU A 172 -1.73 0.47 11.72
N ASP A 173 -2.18 -0.77 11.69
CA ASP A 173 -1.93 -1.75 12.73
C ASP A 173 -0.59 -2.43 12.63
N GLU A 174 -0.11 -2.81 11.43
CA GLU A 174 1.26 -3.29 11.26
C GLU A 174 2.26 -2.22 11.73
N LYS A 175 2.01 -0.94 11.45
CA LYS A 175 2.84 0.15 11.98
C LYS A 175 2.77 0.25 13.51
N LYS A 176 1.61 0.05 14.13
CA LYS A 176 1.45 0.05 15.60
C LYS A 176 2.05 -1.21 16.24
N ILE A 177 1.86 -2.38 15.65
CA ILE A 177 2.35 -3.67 16.12
C ILE A 177 3.86 -3.78 15.91
N GLU A 178 4.41 -3.37 14.77
CA GLU A 178 5.88 -3.28 14.59
C GLU A 178 6.50 -2.32 15.61
N LYS A 179 5.82 -1.20 15.93
CA LYS A 179 6.23 -0.26 17.00
C LYS A 179 6.15 -0.90 18.39
N LEU A 180 5.08 -1.63 18.69
CA LEU A 180 4.86 -2.29 20.00
C LEU A 180 5.78 -3.49 20.20
N GLN A 181 5.89 -4.38 19.21
CA GLN A 181 6.77 -5.54 19.26
C GLN A 181 8.23 -5.13 19.41
N GLN A 182 8.67 -4.03 18.79
CA GLN A 182 10.03 -3.51 19.00
C GLN A 182 10.27 -2.92 20.39
N ASN A 183 9.22 -2.46 21.06
CA ASN A 183 9.29 -2.05 22.46
C ASN A 183 9.25 -3.26 23.41
N GLU A 184 8.63 -4.38 23.01
CA GLU A 184 8.49 -5.61 23.80
C GLU A 184 9.65 -6.61 23.62
N PHE A 185 10.39 -6.55 22.52
CA PHE A 185 11.63 -7.30 22.40
C PHE A 185 12.72 -6.61 23.23
N GLU A 186 12.90 -7.06 24.48
CA GLU A 186 14.01 -6.69 25.37
C GLU A 186 15.35 -7.22 24.84
N PHE A 187 15.78 -6.76 23.66
CA PHE A 187 17.17 -6.89 23.27
C PHE A 187 17.98 -5.86 24.05
N GLU A 188 19.12 -6.28 24.58
CA GLU A 188 20.06 -5.34 25.18
C GLU A 188 20.44 -4.27 24.16
N GLN A 189 20.32 -2.99 24.53
CA GLN A 189 20.61 -1.87 23.66
C GLN A 189 22.05 -1.99 23.12
N GLY A 190 22.20 -1.85 21.81
CA GLY A 190 23.51 -2.00 21.15
C GLY A 190 23.97 -3.44 20.90
N SER A 191 23.20 -4.46 21.29
CA SER A 191 23.46 -5.85 20.90
C SER A 191 23.37 -6.06 19.38
N PHE A 192 23.95 -7.16 18.89
CA PHE A 192 23.91 -7.50 17.46
C PHE A 192 22.47 -7.68 16.95
N GLU A 193 21.63 -8.37 17.73
CA GLU A 193 20.21 -8.58 17.45
C GLU A 193 19.45 -7.25 17.38
N TYR A 194 19.74 -6.34 18.32
CA TYR A 194 19.17 -5.00 18.33
C TYR A 194 19.49 -4.23 17.05
N LYS A 195 20.78 -4.16 16.68
CA LYS A 195 21.26 -3.49 15.46
C LYS A 195 20.60 -4.08 14.21
N LYS A 196 20.52 -5.41 14.13
CA LYS A 196 19.90 -6.13 13.00
C LYS A 196 18.41 -5.80 12.88
N ASN A 197 17.69 -5.70 13.99
CA ASN A 197 16.27 -5.39 14.00
C ASN A 197 15.97 -3.96 13.58
N ILE A 198 16.75 -2.97 14.05
CA ILE A 198 16.60 -1.58 13.59
C ILE A 198 16.84 -1.49 12.08
N LYS A 199 17.91 -2.10 11.58
CA LYS A 199 18.21 -2.11 10.14
C LYS A 199 17.07 -2.72 9.34
N LYS A 200 16.58 -3.89 9.75
CA LYS A 200 15.43 -4.56 9.11
C LYS A 200 14.17 -3.69 9.12
N PHE A 201 13.91 -2.98 10.22
CA PHE A 201 12.78 -2.05 10.32
C PHE A 201 12.89 -0.92 9.28
N ILE A 202 14.05 -0.28 9.19
CA ILE A 202 14.30 0.79 8.21
C ILE A 202 14.12 0.24 6.79
N GLU A 203 14.75 -0.90 6.48
CA GLU A 203 14.63 -1.54 5.16
C GLU A 203 13.18 -1.89 4.79
N ASN A 204 12.38 -2.38 5.74
CA ASN A 204 10.97 -2.69 5.51
C ASN A 204 10.16 -1.42 5.21
N ASN A 205 10.39 -0.34 5.95
CA ASN A 205 9.74 0.96 5.67
C ASN A 205 10.11 1.49 4.29
N ILE A 206 11.37 1.34 3.88
CA ILE A 206 11.86 1.72 2.53
C ILE A 206 11.14 0.91 1.45
N LYS A 207 11.07 -0.41 1.60
CA LYS A 207 10.40 -1.29 0.62
C LYS A 207 8.91 -0.94 0.47
N LYS A 208 8.21 -0.74 1.59
CA LYS A 208 6.80 -0.31 1.62
C LYS A 208 6.64 1.04 0.90
N PHE A 209 7.46 2.03 1.25
CA PHE A 209 7.45 3.35 0.62
C PHE A 209 7.64 3.27 -0.91
N ILE A 210 8.66 2.54 -1.38
CA ILE A 210 8.93 2.35 -2.81
C ILE A 210 7.74 1.70 -3.51
N GLY A 211 7.15 0.68 -2.90
CA GLY A 211 5.95 0.02 -3.42
C GLY A 211 4.79 1.00 -3.61
N SER A 212 4.48 1.81 -2.59
CA SER A 212 3.44 2.83 -2.65
C SER A 212 3.77 3.92 -3.69
N ALA A 213 5.03 4.33 -3.80
CA ALA A 213 5.49 5.33 -4.76
C ALA A 213 5.28 4.85 -6.22
N LYS A 214 5.51 3.57 -6.52
CA LYS A 214 5.19 2.99 -7.84
C LYS A 214 3.71 3.08 -8.17
N LEU A 215 2.83 2.79 -7.20
CA LEU A 215 1.38 2.92 -7.38
C LEU A 215 0.97 4.36 -7.63
N LYS A 216 1.56 5.32 -6.90
CA LYS A 216 1.33 6.77 -7.09
C LYS A 216 1.70 7.20 -8.52
N ILE A 217 2.87 6.80 -9.02
CA ILE A 217 3.30 7.11 -10.38
C ILE A 217 2.40 6.43 -11.43
N LEU A 218 2.02 5.17 -11.23
CA LEU A 218 1.07 4.49 -12.11
C LEU A 218 -0.25 5.25 -12.22
N MET A 219 -0.84 5.64 -11.09
CA MET A 219 -2.10 6.39 -11.07
C MET A 219 -1.95 7.76 -11.73
N HIS A 220 -0.79 8.40 -11.59
CA HIS A 220 -0.51 9.68 -12.23
C HIS A 220 -0.41 9.57 -13.77
N ILE A 221 0.21 8.50 -14.28
CA ILE A 221 0.44 8.32 -15.73
C ILE A 221 -0.79 7.74 -16.42
N PHE A 222 -1.36 6.69 -15.85
CA PHE A 222 -2.41 5.88 -16.48
C PHE A 222 -3.80 6.23 -15.99
N GLY A 223 -3.90 7.10 -14.98
CA GLY A 223 -5.16 7.55 -14.46
C GLY A 223 -5.66 8.82 -15.13
N ASN A 224 -6.95 8.87 -15.42
CA ASN A 224 -7.62 10.08 -15.92
C ASN A 224 -8.70 10.51 -14.93
N PRO A 225 -8.47 11.55 -14.10
CA PRO A 225 -9.44 12.02 -13.11
C PRO A 225 -10.79 12.44 -13.71
N ALA A 226 -10.82 12.82 -14.99
CA ALA A 226 -12.02 13.24 -15.69
C ALA A 226 -12.84 12.07 -16.29
N ASP A 227 -12.34 10.82 -16.22
CA ASP A 227 -13.02 9.64 -16.74
C ASP A 227 -13.57 8.76 -15.62
N SER A 228 -14.86 8.43 -15.67
CA SER A 228 -15.50 7.52 -14.72
C SER A 228 -14.95 6.09 -14.80
N GLN A 229 -14.24 5.74 -15.88
CA GLN A 229 -13.61 4.43 -16.09
C GLN A 229 -12.10 4.41 -15.76
N ASN A 230 -11.57 5.47 -15.14
CA ASN A 230 -10.16 5.63 -14.75
C ASN A 230 -9.56 4.36 -14.10
N ILE A 231 -10.33 3.73 -13.21
CA ILE A 231 -9.91 2.55 -12.46
C ILE A 231 -9.58 1.34 -13.37
N HIS A 232 -10.26 1.19 -14.50
CA HIS A 232 -10.04 0.07 -15.43
C HIS A 232 -8.74 0.25 -16.21
N SER A 233 -8.43 1.47 -16.66
CA SER A 233 -7.15 1.79 -17.32
C SER A 233 -5.97 1.58 -16.38
N VAL A 234 -6.08 2.07 -15.13
CA VAL A 234 -5.05 1.86 -14.12
C VAL A 234 -4.85 0.37 -13.81
N ASN A 235 -5.92 -0.42 -13.70
CA ASN A 235 -5.83 -1.86 -13.46
C ASN A 235 -5.19 -2.60 -14.63
N TYR A 236 -5.54 -2.24 -15.86
CA TYR A 236 -4.91 -2.79 -17.06
C TYR A 236 -3.39 -2.58 -17.01
N TRP A 237 -2.95 -1.35 -16.77
CA TRP A 237 -1.53 -1.01 -16.73
C TRP A 237 -0.79 -1.59 -15.54
N LYS A 238 -1.44 -1.66 -14.36
CA LYS A 238 -0.93 -2.44 -13.22
C LYS A 238 -0.62 -3.86 -13.65
N TYR A 239 -1.57 -4.55 -14.30
CA TYR A 239 -1.39 -5.92 -14.75
C TYR A 239 -0.27 -6.06 -15.80
N VAL A 240 -0.26 -5.18 -16.80
CA VAL A 240 0.69 -5.23 -17.92
C VAL A 240 2.13 -4.97 -17.45
N LEU A 241 2.33 -4.07 -16.49
CA LEU A 241 3.67 -3.68 -16.03
C LEU A 241 4.17 -4.49 -14.83
N LYS A 242 3.33 -5.32 -14.20
CA LYS A 242 3.59 -5.94 -12.88
C LYS A 242 4.96 -6.60 -12.75
N ASP A 243 5.41 -7.31 -13.78
CA ASP A 243 6.68 -8.05 -13.76
C ASP A 243 7.89 -7.14 -13.99
N HIS A 244 7.68 -6.00 -14.67
CA HIS A 244 8.73 -5.02 -14.92
C HIS A 244 9.00 -4.12 -13.73
N ILE A 245 7.94 -3.67 -13.04
CA ILE A 245 8.02 -2.71 -11.94
C ILE A 245 7.84 -3.36 -10.56
N GLY A 246 7.46 -4.63 -10.49
CA GLY A 246 7.31 -5.40 -9.26
C GLY A 246 6.09 -4.98 -8.47
N LEU A 247 4.91 -5.38 -8.96
CA LEU A 247 3.64 -5.17 -8.27
C LEU A 247 2.89 -6.48 -8.11
N ASP A 248 2.14 -6.57 -7.02
CA ASP A 248 1.16 -7.62 -6.85
C ASP A 248 -0.13 -7.21 -7.55
N VAL A 249 -0.57 -8.04 -8.49
CA VAL A 249 -1.82 -7.83 -9.21
C VAL A 249 -2.65 -9.10 -9.12
N PHE A 250 -3.88 -8.93 -8.66
CA PHE A 250 -4.84 -10.03 -8.51
C PHE A 250 -5.61 -10.27 -9.80
N GLY A 251 -6.00 -11.52 -10.04
CA GLY A 251 -6.90 -11.89 -11.13
C GLY A 251 -6.30 -11.85 -12.52
N ASP A 252 -7.17 -11.98 -13.51
CA ASP A 252 -6.81 -12.02 -14.92
C ASP A 252 -6.48 -10.63 -15.48
N LYS A 253 -5.89 -10.62 -16.68
CA LYS A 253 -5.63 -9.40 -17.42
C LYS A 253 -6.96 -8.66 -17.65
N PRO A 254 -7.11 -7.41 -17.15
CA PRO A 254 -8.31 -6.64 -17.42
C PRO A 254 -8.51 -6.41 -18.92
N LYS A 255 -9.76 -6.23 -19.35
CA LYS A 255 -10.04 -5.84 -20.74
C LYS A 255 -9.46 -4.45 -21.01
N TYR A 256 -8.78 -4.33 -22.14
CA TYR A 256 -8.19 -3.08 -22.60
C TYR A 256 -9.27 -2.02 -22.86
N THR A 257 -9.02 -0.79 -22.41
CA THR A 257 -9.90 0.36 -22.63
C THR A 257 -9.40 1.17 -23.82
N THR A 258 -10.24 1.40 -24.83
CA THR A 258 -9.86 2.08 -26.09
C THR A 258 -9.53 3.58 -25.97
N LYS A 259 -9.51 4.11 -24.75
CA LYS A 259 -9.24 5.52 -24.42
C LYS A 259 -7.81 5.76 -23.91
N ASP A 260 -6.98 4.73 -23.88
CA ASP A 260 -5.60 4.81 -23.41
C ASP A 260 -4.67 5.51 -24.41
N GLU A 261 -3.81 6.41 -23.91
CA GLU A 261 -2.87 7.20 -24.74
C GLU A 261 -1.72 6.34 -25.30
N PHE A 262 -1.45 5.18 -24.70
CA PHE A 262 -0.33 4.29 -25.05
C PHE A 262 -0.74 3.13 -25.99
N ASN A 263 -2.01 3.09 -26.40
CA ASN A 263 -2.59 2.05 -27.25
C ASN A 263 -2.38 0.60 -26.74
N GLY A 264 -2.24 0.41 -25.42
CA GLY A 264 -1.95 -0.91 -24.83
C GLY A 264 -0.55 -1.47 -25.14
N ARG A 265 0.36 -0.67 -25.71
CA ARG A 265 1.74 -1.09 -26.04
C ARG A 265 2.64 -1.02 -24.81
N LEU A 266 3.07 -2.19 -24.33
CA LEU A 266 3.85 -2.37 -23.09
C LEU A 266 5.09 -1.46 -23.03
N GLU A 267 5.83 -1.37 -24.14
CA GLU A 267 7.03 -0.58 -24.29
C GLU A 267 6.80 0.93 -24.01
N PHE A 268 5.65 1.48 -24.43
CA PHE A 268 5.34 2.88 -24.20
C PHE A 268 4.89 3.15 -22.77
N GLY A 269 4.07 2.26 -22.20
CA GLY A 269 3.71 2.36 -20.79
C GLY A 269 4.94 2.21 -19.88
N LEU A 270 5.83 1.28 -20.20
CA LEU A 270 7.07 1.06 -19.43
C LEU A 270 8.02 2.25 -19.53
N HIS A 271 8.20 2.79 -20.73
CA HIS A 271 8.99 3.98 -20.97
C HIS A 271 8.43 5.17 -20.19
N ALA A 272 7.12 5.45 -20.31
CA ALA A 272 6.47 6.54 -19.61
C ALA A 272 6.57 6.39 -18.08
N PHE A 273 6.47 5.17 -17.56
CA PHE A 273 6.68 4.89 -16.15
C PHE A 273 8.07 5.30 -15.68
N PHE A 274 9.13 4.83 -16.34
CA PHE A 274 10.52 5.12 -15.95
C PHE A 274 11.03 6.49 -16.38
N GLU A 275 10.29 7.24 -17.19
CA GLU A 275 10.51 8.68 -17.36
C GLU A 275 10.12 9.47 -16.11
N LYS A 276 9.13 9.00 -15.34
CA LYS A 276 8.67 9.65 -14.11
C LYS A 276 9.31 9.05 -12.86
N PHE A 277 9.33 7.73 -12.77
CA PHE A 277 9.93 7.00 -11.66
C PHE A 277 11.42 6.81 -11.92
N THR A 278 12.24 7.81 -11.58
CA THR A 278 13.70 7.76 -11.70
C THR A 278 14.39 7.60 -10.34
N PRO A 279 15.65 7.15 -10.27
CA PRO A 279 16.39 7.08 -9.01
C PRO A 279 16.46 8.44 -8.30
N GLU A 280 16.66 9.53 -9.04
CA GLU A 280 16.73 10.89 -8.49
C GLU A 280 15.39 11.32 -7.90
N TRP A 281 14.28 11.05 -8.60
CA TRP A 281 12.95 11.32 -8.08
C TRP A 281 12.67 10.49 -6.81
N LEU A 282 13.05 9.21 -6.82
CA LEU A 282 12.87 8.34 -5.66
C LEU A 282 13.64 8.84 -4.44
N ILE A 283 14.91 9.23 -4.62
CA ILE A 283 15.75 9.80 -3.55
C ILE A 283 15.10 11.05 -2.95
N PHE A 284 14.58 11.93 -3.81
CA PHE A 284 13.93 13.17 -3.38
C PHE A 284 12.65 12.91 -2.57
N GLU A 285 11.73 12.11 -3.09
CA GLU A 285 10.48 11.78 -2.38
C GLU A 285 10.76 10.98 -1.10
N PHE A 286 11.78 10.11 -1.11
CA PHE A 286 12.16 9.32 0.05
C PHE A 286 12.70 10.19 1.19
N LYS A 287 13.54 11.19 0.88
CA LYS A 287 13.98 12.20 1.86
C LYS A 287 12.78 12.88 2.50
N SER A 288 11.83 13.35 1.68
CA SER A 288 10.63 14.01 2.20
C SER A 288 9.77 13.07 3.04
N PHE A 289 9.64 11.81 2.64
CA PHE A 289 8.92 10.80 3.42
C PHE A 289 9.53 10.59 4.81
N ILE A 290 10.85 10.38 4.90
CA ILE A 290 11.53 10.22 6.20
C ILE A 290 11.35 11.47 7.06
N ASN A 291 11.61 12.65 6.49
CA ASN A 291 11.61 13.90 7.25
C ASN A 291 10.22 14.31 7.76
N ASN A 292 9.15 13.66 7.27
CA ASN A 292 7.78 13.83 7.77
C ASN A 292 7.38 12.77 8.82
N ASP A 293 8.25 11.81 9.15
CA ASP A 293 8.01 10.77 10.16
C ASP A 293 9.09 10.81 11.25
N TYR A 294 8.80 11.55 12.32
CA TYR A 294 9.71 11.72 13.46
C TYR A 294 10.18 10.38 14.06
N TYR A 295 9.31 9.37 14.10
CA TYR A 295 9.69 8.07 14.62
C TYR A 295 10.74 7.39 13.72
N LEU A 296 10.55 7.46 12.40
CA LEU A 296 11.51 6.92 11.45
C LEU A 296 12.86 7.65 11.54
N ILE A 297 12.85 8.98 11.74
CA ILE A 297 14.06 9.78 11.97
C ILE A 297 14.80 9.27 13.22
N CYS A 298 14.12 9.08 14.35
CA CYS A 298 14.73 8.55 15.57
C CYS A 298 15.36 7.17 15.34
N ARG A 299 14.69 6.27 14.63
CA ARG A 299 15.22 4.93 14.32
C ARG A 299 16.43 4.99 13.39
N ILE A 300 16.46 5.94 12.46
CA ILE A 300 17.63 6.17 11.59
C ILE A 300 18.80 6.74 12.41
N ALA A 301 18.56 7.72 13.28
CA ALA A 301 19.59 8.25 14.17
C ALA A 301 20.20 7.14 15.01
N GLU A 302 19.36 6.29 15.59
CA GLU A 302 19.80 5.14 16.38
C GLU A 302 20.58 4.11 15.55
N PHE A 303 20.12 3.81 14.33
CA PHE A 303 20.87 2.97 13.39
C PHE A 303 22.27 3.54 13.13
N LEU A 304 22.38 4.85 12.89
CA LEU A 304 23.66 5.51 12.64
C LEU A 304 24.55 5.49 13.88
N PHE A 305 24.00 5.75 15.06
CA PHE A 305 24.73 5.71 16.33
C PHE A 305 25.43 4.36 16.50
N TYR A 306 24.68 3.27 16.35
CA TYR A 306 25.17 1.90 16.53
C TYR A 306 25.91 1.30 15.33
N SER A 307 25.98 2.01 14.20
CA SER A 307 26.67 1.55 13.00
C SER A 307 28.18 1.77 13.12
N ASP A 308 28.91 0.73 13.52
CA ASP A 308 30.37 0.75 13.66
C ASP A 308 31.08 0.82 12.28
N ASN A 309 30.39 0.38 11.23
CA ASN A 309 30.93 0.30 9.87
C ASN A 309 30.95 1.65 9.15
N ILE A 310 30.27 2.66 9.70
CA ILE A 310 30.15 4.00 9.11
C ILE A 310 31.02 4.94 9.93
N LYS A 311 32.02 5.58 9.30
CA LYS A 311 32.89 6.54 10.00
C LYS A 311 32.08 7.76 10.46
N GLU A 312 32.42 8.30 11.63
CA GLU A 312 31.72 9.44 12.24
C GLU A 312 31.58 10.66 11.31
N LYS A 313 32.66 11.00 10.58
CA LYS A 313 32.65 12.08 9.58
C LYS A 313 31.64 11.86 8.45
N ILE A 314 31.31 10.60 8.14
CA ILE A 314 30.31 10.24 7.13
C ILE A 314 28.92 10.33 7.75
N LYS A 315 28.72 9.84 8.99
CA LYS A 315 27.45 9.96 9.72
C LYS A 315 26.98 11.42 9.80
N LYS A 316 27.89 12.37 10.08
CA LYS A 316 27.59 13.81 10.07
C LYS A 316 27.04 14.34 8.74
N LYS A 317 27.32 13.68 7.61
CA LYS A 317 26.77 14.08 6.30
C LYS A 317 25.38 13.52 6.04
N PHE A 318 24.93 12.56 6.84
CA PHE A 318 23.67 11.84 6.65
C PHE A 318 22.49 12.51 7.34
N VAL A 319 22.75 13.38 8.32
CA VAL A 319 21.73 13.99 9.16
C VAL A 319 21.93 15.50 9.28
N GLU A 320 20.84 16.22 9.47
CA GLU A 320 20.81 17.61 9.91
C GLU A 320 20.47 17.63 11.41
N TYR A 321 21.19 18.42 12.20
CA TYR A 321 21.11 18.41 13.66
C TYR A 321 21.28 19.83 14.23
N GLU A 322 20.72 20.05 15.43
CA GLU A 322 20.75 21.37 16.10
C GLU A 322 22.03 21.63 16.93
N ASP A 323 22.67 20.58 17.45
CA ASP A 323 23.83 20.69 18.35
C ASP A 323 25.11 20.13 17.72
N GLU A 324 26.18 20.93 17.71
CA GLU A 324 27.50 20.54 17.18
C GLU A 324 28.31 19.62 18.12
N GLY A 325 27.77 19.29 19.30
CA GLY A 325 28.37 18.41 20.30
C GLY A 325 28.61 16.96 19.85
N SER A 326 29.20 16.15 20.75
CA SER A 326 29.50 14.73 20.51
C SER A 326 28.25 13.87 20.31
N ASP A 327 27.12 14.33 20.83
CA ASP A 327 25.84 13.61 20.86
C ASP A 327 24.89 14.06 19.73
N TYR A 328 25.42 14.73 18.70
CA TYR A 328 24.64 15.33 17.60
C TYR A 328 23.62 14.37 16.95
N ILE A 329 23.91 13.06 16.93
CA ILE A 329 22.99 12.04 16.39
C ILE A 329 21.68 12.02 17.18
N PHE A 330 21.70 12.22 18.50
CA PHE A 330 20.49 12.28 19.34
C PHE A 330 19.68 13.57 19.15
N TYR A 331 20.28 14.58 18.52
CA TYR A 331 19.65 15.85 18.14
C TYR A 331 19.38 15.92 16.62
N THR A 332 19.25 14.75 15.97
CA THR A 332 18.90 14.66 14.55
C THR A 332 17.47 15.13 14.34
N ASN A 333 17.30 16.14 13.50
CA ASN A 333 15.99 16.66 13.11
C ASN A 333 15.53 16.19 11.74
N SER A 334 16.48 15.82 10.88
CA SER A 334 16.19 15.46 9.49
C SER A 334 17.32 14.62 8.90
N VAL A 335 17.04 13.86 7.85
CA VAL A 335 18.06 13.18 7.05
C VAL A 335 18.37 13.95 5.77
N THR A 336 19.58 13.76 5.25
CA THR A 336 20.06 14.38 4.01
C THR A 336 19.82 13.49 2.79
N THR A 337 20.11 14.05 1.60
CA THR A 337 20.10 13.31 0.33
C THR A 337 21.18 12.22 0.31
N GLU A 338 22.31 12.47 0.96
CA GLU A 338 23.44 11.57 1.07
C GLU A 338 23.08 10.30 1.84
N PHE A 339 22.31 10.44 2.93
CA PHE A 339 21.76 9.28 3.65
C PHE A 339 20.86 8.44 2.75
N CYS A 340 19.93 9.10 2.06
CA CYS A 340 18.97 8.42 1.18
C CYS A 340 19.69 7.65 0.06
N LYS A 341 20.73 8.23 -0.54
CA LYS A 341 21.59 7.54 -1.51
C LYS A 341 22.29 6.35 -0.87
N PHE A 342 22.94 6.56 0.27
CA PHE A 342 23.68 5.53 0.98
C PHE A 342 22.81 4.31 1.28
N ILE A 343 21.65 4.49 1.91
CA ILE A 343 20.81 3.35 2.32
C ILE A 343 20.19 2.63 1.12
N LEU A 344 19.79 3.37 0.06
CA LEU A 344 19.28 2.75 -1.17
C LEU A 344 20.37 1.98 -1.94
N GLN A 345 21.63 2.41 -1.86
CA GLN A 345 22.76 1.65 -2.39
C GLN A 345 23.09 0.43 -1.54
N GLU A 346 23.06 0.56 -0.21
CA GLU A 346 23.32 -0.54 0.72
C GLU A 346 22.28 -1.66 0.55
N MET A 347 21.03 -1.29 0.28
CA MET A 347 19.95 -2.21 -0.08
C MET A 347 20.00 -2.69 -1.54
N GLU A 348 21.01 -2.27 -2.29
CA GLU A 348 21.18 -2.57 -3.72
C GLU A 348 19.94 -2.24 -4.56
N ILE A 349 19.21 -1.17 -4.23
CA ILE A 349 18.05 -0.70 -5.01
C ILE A 349 18.52 0.22 -6.15
N ILE A 350 19.55 1.04 -5.88
CA ILE A 350 20.17 1.91 -6.87
C ILE A 350 21.64 1.53 -7.06
N ILE A 351 22.15 1.80 -8.26
CA ILE A 351 23.55 1.61 -8.66
C ILE A 351 24.09 2.98 -9.06
N LEU A 352 25.24 3.36 -8.51
CA LEU A 352 26.02 4.51 -8.99
C LEU A 352 27.06 3.96 -9.96
N ASN A 353 26.99 4.42 -11.21
CA ASN A 353 27.83 3.96 -12.33
C ASN A 353 29.11 4.78 -12.49
#